data_AF-A0AAV9EDR4-F1
#
_entry.id   AF-A0AAV9EDR4-F1
#
_cell.length_a   1.000
_cell.length_b   1.000
_cell.length_c   1.000
_cell.angle_alpha   90.00
_cell.angle_beta   90.00
_cell.angle_gamma   90.00
#
_symmetry.space_group_name_H-M   'P 1'
#
loop_
_entity.id
_entity.type
_entity.pdbx_description
1 polymer ?
#
loop_
_entity_poly.entity_id
_entity_poly.type
_entity_poly.pdbx_seq_one_letter_code
_entity_poly.pdbx_strand_id
1 'polypeptide(L)' 'MRTIEDRHKPLFLKELKKIWNNQSCALPWSKGRYTSSNTLLIDDSPYKSLLNPSMKNLM' A
#
# COMPACT_ATOMS: atom_id res chain seq x y z
N MET A 1 -7.47 -14.08 0.88
CA MET A 1 -6.86 -14.28 2.21
C MET A 1 -7.90 -13.86 3.26
N ARG A 2 -8.06 -14.61 4.35
CA ARG A 2 -9.02 -14.32 5.44
C ARG A 2 -8.24 -14.32 6.75
N THR A 3 -8.66 -13.56 7.75
CA THR A 3 -7.95 -13.52 9.03
C THR A 3 -8.42 -14.67 9.93
N ILE A 4 -7.66 -14.98 10.98
CA ILE A 4 -8.04 -16.01 11.96
C ILE A 4 -9.17 -15.49 12.85
N GLU A 5 -9.14 -14.19 13.15
CA GLU A 5 -10.08 -13.49 14.02
C GLU A 5 -11.46 -13.36 13.37
N ASP A 6 -11.53 -13.17 12.05
CA ASP A 6 -12.79 -13.10 11.32
C ASP A 6 -12.66 -13.71 9.92
N ARG A 7 -13.11 -14.96 9.81
CA ARG A 7 -13.09 -15.72 8.55
C ARG A 7 -14.14 -15.25 7.54
N HIS A 8 -15.09 -14.41 7.93
CA HIS A 8 -16.10 -13.85 7.03
C HIS A 8 -15.64 -12.51 6.45
N LYS A 9 -14.65 -11.86 7.07
CA LYS A 9 -14.05 -10.63 6.56
C LYS A 9 -12.86 -10.94 5.64
N PRO A 10 -13.00 -10.73 4.31
CA PRO A 10 -11.87 -10.85 3.41
C PRO A 10 -10.80 -9.79 3.73
N LEU A 11 -9.52 -10.19 3.62
CA LEU A 11 -8.39 -9.30 3.82
C LEU A 11 -8.18 -8.44 2.57
N PHE A 12 -8.38 -7.13 2.72
CA PHE A 12 -8.04 -6.14 1.69
C PHE A 12 -6.77 -5.40 2.10
N LEU A 13 -5.76 -5.46 1.24
CA LEU A 13 -4.48 -4.80 1.42
C LEU A 13 -4.32 -3.69 0.37
N LYS A 14 -3.70 -2.59 0.76
CA LYS A 14 -3.32 -1.50 -0.14
C LYS A 14 -1.84 -1.66 -0.47
N GLU A 15 -1.49 -1.61 -1.75
CA GLU A 15 -0.12 -1.85 -2.22
C GLU A 15 0.38 -0.66 -3.05
N LEU A 16 1.13 0.26 -2.42
CA LEU A 16 1.69 1.44 -3.11
C LEU A 16 2.61 1.07 -4.29
N LYS A 17 3.27 -0.09 -4.23
CA LYS A 17 4.13 -0.59 -5.31
C LYS A 17 3.39 -0.72 -6.65
N LYS A 18 2.09 -1.05 -6.64
CA LYS A 18 1.27 -1.10 -7.87
C LYS A 18 1.11 0.28 -8.50
N ILE A 19 0.96 1.32 -7.66
CA ILE A 19 0.87 2.74 -8.07
C ILE A 19 2.23 3.24 -8.59
N TRP A 20 3.31 2.98 -7.86
CA TRP A 20 4.67 3.37 -8.26
C TRP A 20 5.10 2.78 -9.59
N ASN A 21 4.70 1.53 -9.85
CA ASN A 21 4.98 0.82 -11.09
C ASN A 21 3.99 1.14 -12.23
N ASN A 22 2.96 1.94 -11.97
CA ASN A 22 1.91 2.27 -12.92
C ASN A 22 1.27 1.03 -13.57
N GLN A 23 1.05 -0.04 -12.78
CA GLN A 23 0.69 -1.37 -13.31
C GLN A 23 -0.74 -1.50 -13.81
N SER A 24 -1.64 -0.60 -13.38
CA SER A 24 -3.07 -0.85 -13.48
C SER A 24 -3.89 0.33 -14.01
N CYS A 25 -3.27 1.49 -14.24
CA CYS A 25 -3.95 2.67 -14.76
C CYS A 25 -3.00 3.45 -15.67
N ALA A 26 -3.52 4.22 -16.62
CA ALA A 26 -2.75 5.28 -17.27
C ALA A 26 -2.61 6.47 -16.31
N LEU A 27 -1.86 6.30 -15.22
CA LEU A 27 -1.67 7.39 -14.25
C LEU A 27 -0.93 8.54 -14.94
N PRO A 28 -1.24 9.82 -14.60
CA PRO A 28 -0.68 10.98 -15.28
C PRO A 28 0.81 11.23 -14.98
N TRP A 29 1.42 10.38 -14.15
CA TRP A 29 2.84 10.43 -13.83
C TRP A 29 3.60 9.26 -14.44
N SER A 30 4.88 9.49 -14.72
CA SER A 30 5.82 8.46 -15.11
C SER A 30 6.12 7.50 -13.95
N LYS A 31 6.44 6.24 -14.30
CA LYS A 31 6.99 5.26 -13.37
C LYS A 31 8.22 5.85 -12.69
N GLY A 32 8.30 5.73 -11.36
CA GLY A 32 9.42 6.26 -10.56
C GLY A 32 9.25 7.70 -10.08
N ARG A 33 8.22 8.45 -10.50
CA ARG A 33 7.90 9.77 -9.90
C ARG A 33 7.61 9.63 -8.40
N TYR A 34 6.97 8.54 -8.02
CA TYR A 34 6.64 8.19 -6.64
C TYR A 34 7.32 6.89 -6.23
N THR A 35 7.82 6.86 -5.00
CA THR A 35 8.57 5.77 -4.38
C THR A 35 8.25 5.70 -2.88
N SER A 36 8.89 4.76 -2.18
CA SER A 36 8.78 4.65 -0.72
C SER A 36 9.30 5.85 0.05
N SER A 37 10.21 6.65 -0.52
CA SER A 37 10.82 7.79 0.19
C SER A 37 9.99 9.07 0.09
N ASN A 38 9.04 9.16 -0.84
CA ASN A 38 8.28 10.38 -1.11
C ASN A 38 6.75 10.15 -1.18
N THR A 39 6.26 8.99 -0.74
CA THR A 39 4.84 8.64 -0.73
C THR A 39 4.39 8.24 0.68
N LEU A 40 3.29 8.81 1.14
CA LEU A 40 2.66 8.49 2.41
C LEU A 40 1.30 7.79 2.18
N LEU A 41 1.05 6.68 2.90
CA LEU A 41 -0.27 6.04 2.98
C LEU A 41 -0.92 6.39 4.32
N ILE A 42 -2.10 7.01 4.27
CA ILE A 42 -2.93 7.33 5.44
C ILE A 42 -4.14 6.40 5.43
N ASP A 43 -4.36 5.66 6.52
CA ASP A 43 -5.48 4.72 6.68
C ASP A 43 -5.85 4.60 8.17
N ASP A 44 -7.11 4.27 8.44
CA ASP A 44 -7.63 4.03 9.80
C ASP A 44 -7.42 2.59 10.28
N SER A 45 -7.02 1.69 9.37
CA SER A 45 -6.94 0.26 9.60
C SER A 45 -5.50 -0.24 9.40
N PRO A 46 -4.74 -0.49 10.49
CA PRO A 46 -3.32 -0.86 10.42
C PRO A 46 -3.00 -2.06 9.52
N TYR A 47 -3.90 -3.04 9.43
CA TYR A 47 -3.67 -4.23 8.61
C TYR A 47 -3.65 -3.94 7.10
N LYS A 48 -4.31 -2.87 6.64
CA LYS A 48 -4.38 -2.55 5.20
C LYS A 48 -3.02 -2.13 4.65
N SER A 49 -2.10 -1.68 5.51
CA SER A 49 -0.79 -1.19 5.11
C SER A 49 0.33 -2.23 5.19
N LEU A 50 0.05 -3.49 5.53
CA LEU A 50 1.07 -4.53 5.79
C LEU A 50 2.07 -4.78 4.64
N LEU A 51 1.72 -4.43 3.40
CA LEU A 51 2.59 -4.58 2.23
C LEU A 51 3.37 -3.31 1.87
N ASN A 52 3.28 -2.26 2.70
CA ASN A 52 3.97 -0.99 2.48
C ASN A 52 5.09 -0.81 3.52
N PRO A 53 6.16 -0.08 3.18
CA PRO A 53 7.23 0.23 4.11
C PRO A 53 6.69 0.88 5.39
N SER A 54 7.24 0.48 6.55
CA SER A 54 6.92 1.12 7.82
C SER A 54 7.55 2.51 7.88
N MET A 55 6.76 3.53 8.19
CA MET A 55 7.25 4.88 8.47
C MET A 55 8.28 4.95 9.61
N LYS A 56 8.33 3.93 10.47
CA LYS A 56 9.32 3.82 11.56
C LYS A 56 10.77 3.78 11.07
N ASN A 57 11.03 3.51 9.79
CA ASN A 57 12.37 3.38 9.22
C ASN A 57 12.85 4.65 8.48
N LEU A 58 12.17 5.79 8.67
CA LEU A 58 12.51 7.09 8.07
C LEU A 58 13.21 8.04 9.07
N MET A 59 13.83 7.50 10.12
CA MET A 59 14.72 8.24 11.02
C MET A 59 16.16 8.24 10.49
#